data_AF-A0A926UY03-F1
#
_entry.id   AF-A0A926UY03-F1
#
_cell.length_a   1.000
_cell.length_b   1.000
_cell.length_c   1.000
_cell.angle_alpha   90.00
_cell.angle_beta   90.00
_cell.angle_gamma   90.00
#
_symmetry.space_group_name_H-M   'P 1'
#
loop_
_entity.id
_entity.type
_entity.pdbx_description
1 polymer ?
#
loop_
_entity_poly.entity_id
_entity_poly.type
_entity_poly.pdbx_seq_one_letter_code
_entity_poly.pdbx_strand_id
1 'polypeptide(L)'
;MKAGSSVVNPGCRRSRSQGVQKSDIDQVLLVGGSCQIWAIQQLFMAYFGPQHVQLHKPFEAVSHGALALTQIAGLEDYLRHGYAIRLWEPYSRSYTYFSLFESGTKYPCGRSEPLMLQAALEGQTEIRLDIGEVAHVTEAEVTYDAQGRMSSAPLRQQETYRSLELNREQVCMARLEPPGQLGIDRLAVEFEVTEHRILVATVQDLLTGKVLVERGAIAKLS
;
A
#
# COMPACT_ATOMS: atom_id res chain seq x y z
N MET A 1 -9.29 -15.55 29.97
CA MET A 1 -10.11 -14.45 29.40
C MET A 1 -9.46 -14.00 28.11
N LYS A 2 -10.19 -14.04 26.98
CA LYS A 2 -9.67 -13.73 25.65
C LYS A 2 -9.29 -12.24 25.58
N ALA A 3 -8.05 -11.98 25.17
CA ALA A 3 -7.54 -10.64 24.90
C ALA A 3 -8.35 -10.00 23.76
N GLY A 4 -9.07 -8.93 24.07
CA GLY A 4 -9.72 -8.08 23.08
C GLY A 4 -8.69 -7.16 22.44
N SER A 5 -8.25 -7.50 21.23
CA SER A 5 -7.58 -6.56 20.34
C SER A 5 -8.57 -5.45 20.00
N SER A 6 -8.35 -4.26 20.55
CA SER A 6 -9.11 -3.06 20.19
C SER A 6 -8.34 -2.33 19.10
N VAL A 7 -8.67 -2.63 17.84
CA VAL A 7 -8.13 -1.89 16.69
C VAL A 7 -8.85 -0.54 16.64
N VAL A 8 -8.26 0.47 17.28
CA VAL A 8 -8.61 1.87 16.99
C VAL A 8 -8.08 2.15 15.59
N ASN A 9 -9.00 2.17 14.63
CA ASN A 9 -8.73 2.37 13.21
C ASN A 9 -7.86 3.64 13.00
N PRO A 10 -6.68 3.57 12.34
CA PRO A 10 -5.73 4.69 12.23
C PRO A 10 -6.19 5.88 11.35
N GLY A 11 -7.42 5.87 10.83
CA GLY A 11 -7.94 6.89 9.89
C GLY A 11 -7.82 8.33 10.41
N CYS A 12 -8.09 8.58 11.69
CA CYS A 12 -8.05 9.94 12.24
C CYS A 12 -6.64 10.47 12.48
N ARG A 13 -5.61 9.62 12.60
CA ARG A 13 -4.21 10.07 12.73
C ARG A 13 -3.56 10.32 11.38
N ARG A 14 -3.95 9.57 10.33
CA ARG A 14 -3.51 9.83 8.95
C ARG A 14 -4.09 11.13 8.35
N SER A 15 -5.19 11.65 8.90
CA SER A 15 -5.75 12.93 8.45
C SER A 15 -4.85 14.12 8.80
N ARG A 16 -4.07 14.06 9.90
CA ARG A 16 -3.10 15.13 10.24
C ARG A 16 -1.96 15.21 9.23
N SER A 17 -1.51 14.09 8.68
CA SER A 17 -0.52 14.08 7.59
C SER A 17 -1.07 14.64 6.27
N GLN A 18 -2.40 14.71 6.12
CA GLN A 18 -3.09 15.33 4.98
C GLN A 18 -3.71 16.70 5.32
N GLY A 19 -3.44 17.26 6.51
CA GLY A 19 -3.89 18.60 6.91
C GLY A 19 -5.35 18.73 7.36
N VAL A 20 -6.12 17.64 7.46
CA VAL A 20 -7.54 17.69 7.82
C VAL A 20 -7.70 17.81 9.35
N GLN A 21 -8.35 18.88 9.78
CA GLN A 21 -8.68 19.16 11.17
C GLN A 21 -10.02 18.55 11.55
N LYS A 22 -10.26 18.40 12.85
CA LYS A 22 -11.54 17.92 13.38
C LYS A 22 -12.74 18.76 12.92
N SER A 23 -12.54 20.08 12.78
CA SER A 23 -13.55 21.02 12.29
C SER A 23 -14.00 20.74 10.86
N ASP A 24 -13.17 20.03 10.10
CA ASP A 24 -13.39 19.81 8.66
C ASP A 24 -14.20 18.52 8.42
N ILE A 25 -14.57 17.80 9.49
CA ILE A 25 -15.34 16.56 9.42
C ILE A 25 -16.82 16.88 9.59
N ASP A 26 -17.56 16.85 8.49
CA ASP A 26 -18.99 17.13 8.49
C ASP A 26 -19.81 16.03 9.18
N GLN A 27 -19.50 14.76 8.91
CA GLN A 27 -20.24 13.60 9.42
C GLN A 27 -19.32 12.41 9.70
N VAL A 28 -19.70 11.58 10.67
CA VAL A 28 -19.03 10.35 11.10
C VAL A 28 -20.06 9.22 11.07
N LEU A 29 -19.90 8.31 10.12
CA LEU A 29 -20.79 7.15 9.99
C LEU A 29 -20.21 5.94 10.74
N LEU A 30 -20.98 5.39 11.68
CA LEU A 30 -20.61 4.19 12.42
C LEU A 30 -21.15 2.93 11.70
N VAL A 31 -20.24 2.04 11.28
CA VAL A 31 -20.55 0.81 10.53
C VAL A 31 -19.95 -0.44 11.20
N GLY A 32 -20.63 -1.58 11.07
CA GLY A 32 -20.26 -2.85 11.69
C GLY A 32 -20.92 -3.12 13.05
N GLY A 33 -20.81 -4.35 13.54
CA GLY A 33 -21.51 -4.78 14.77
C GLY A 33 -21.00 -4.12 16.05
N SER A 34 -19.69 -3.88 16.15
CA SER A 34 -19.10 -3.26 17.34
C SER A 34 -19.64 -1.85 17.60
N CYS A 35 -20.09 -1.15 16.56
CA CYS A 35 -20.69 0.18 16.68
C CYS A 35 -22.04 0.18 17.42
N GLN A 36 -22.64 -0.97 17.69
CA GLN A 36 -23.84 -1.07 18.53
C GLN A 36 -23.55 -0.95 20.03
N ILE A 37 -22.28 -1.08 20.44
CA ILE A 37 -21.88 -0.93 21.84
C ILE A 37 -22.08 0.53 22.25
N TRP A 38 -22.95 0.76 23.24
CA TRP A 38 -23.29 2.09 23.73
C TRP A 38 -22.06 2.92 24.12
N ALA A 39 -21.11 2.33 24.83
CA ALA A 39 -19.87 3.02 25.23
C ALA A 39 -19.05 3.53 24.03
N ILE A 40 -19.05 2.80 22.90
CA ILE A 40 -18.37 3.23 21.68
C ILE A 40 -19.12 4.41 21.05
N GLN A 41 -20.45 4.36 20.96
CA GLN A 41 -21.24 5.47 20.43
C GLN A 41 -21.02 6.75 21.24
N GLN A 42 -21.08 6.65 22.57
CA GLN A 42 -20.85 7.77 23.47
C GLN A 42 -19.45 8.36 23.31
N LEU A 43 -18.42 7.52 23.10
CA LEU A 43 -17.06 7.97 22.84
C LEU A 43 -16.99 8.84 21.57
N PHE A 44 -17.59 8.37 20.47
CA PHE A 44 -17.60 9.12 19.21
C PHE A 44 -18.43 10.39 19.30
N MET A 45 -19.60 10.35 19.96
CA MET A 45 -20.46 11.53 20.17
C MET A 45 -19.78 12.58 21.06
N ALA A 46 -19.09 12.15 22.11
CA ALA A 46 -18.32 13.06 22.97
C ALA A 46 -17.12 13.66 22.21
N TYR A 47 -16.48 12.87 21.33
CA TYR A 47 -15.34 13.34 20.56
C TYR A 47 -15.76 14.28 19.42
N PHE A 48 -16.68 13.90 18.53
CA PHE A 48 -17.05 14.68 17.34
C PHE A 48 -18.27 15.59 17.52
N GLY A 49 -19.07 15.38 18.57
CA GLY A 49 -20.36 16.02 18.75
C GLY A 49 -21.50 15.13 18.22
N PRO A 50 -22.64 15.05 18.93
CA PRO A 50 -23.72 14.12 18.59
C PRO A 50 -24.34 14.40 17.22
N GLN A 51 -24.40 15.66 16.78
CA GLN A 51 -24.94 16.04 15.46
C GLN A 51 -24.09 15.57 14.27
N HIS A 52 -22.82 15.21 14.51
CA HIS A 52 -21.92 14.71 13.47
C HIS A 52 -21.94 13.19 13.38
N VAL A 53 -22.44 12.47 14.40
CA VAL A 53 -22.35 11.00 14.46
C VAL A 53 -23.64 10.34 14.00
N GLN A 54 -23.56 9.56 12.92
CA GLN A 54 -24.67 8.84 12.33
C GLN A 54 -24.53 7.33 12.55
N LEU A 55 -25.63 6.70 12.99
CA LEU A 55 -25.75 5.26 13.13
C LEU A 55 -26.93 4.76 12.28
N HIS A 56 -26.75 4.73 10.96
CA HIS A 56 -27.79 4.27 10.04
C HIS A 56 -27.44 2.90 9.47
N LYS A 57 -28.26 1.88 9.81
CA LYS A 57 -28.13 0.50 9.32
C LYS A 57 -26.69 -0.05 9.41
N PRO A 58 -26.08 -0.11 10.61
CA PRO A 58 -24.66 -0.41 10.77
C PRO A 58 -24.23 -1.75 10.14
N PHE A 59 -25.11 -2.74 10.04
CA PHE A 59 -24.83 -4.03 9.40
C PHE A 59 -25.01 -4.02 7.88
N GLU A 60 -25.92 -3.20 7.35
CA GLU A 60 -26.26 -3.19 5.93
C GLU A 60 -25.55 -2.07 5.17
N ALA A 61 -25.03 -1.05 5.85
CA ALA A 61 -24.43 0.13 5.23
C ALA A 61 -23.34 -0.23 4.20
N VAL A 62 -22.52 -1.25 4.49
CA VAL A 62 -21.49 -1.76 3.57
C VAL A 62 -22.12 -2.39 2.33
N SER A 63 -23.18 -3.19 2.49
CA SER A 63 -23.89 -3.84 1.38
C SER A 63 -24.64 -2.83 0.51
N HIS A 64 -25.34 -1.87 1.12
CA HIS A 64 -25.98 -0.76 0.39
C HIS A 64 -24.95 0.07 -0.38
N GLY A 65 -23.81 0.37 0.24
CA GLY A 65 -22.70 1.07 -0.42
C GLY A 65 -22.14 0.27 -1.60
N ALA A 66 -21.92 -1.03 -1.44
CA ALA A 66 -21.43 -1.90 -2.51
C ALA A 66 -22.42 -2.01 -3.69
N LEU A 67 -23.73 -2.07 -3.41
CA LEU A 67 -24.77 -2.05 -4.45
C LEU A 67 -24.80 -0.70 -5.18
N ALA A 68 -24.76 0.40 -4.43
CA ALA A 68 -24.75 1.76 -4.98
C ALA A 68 -23.47 2.05 -5.77
N LEU A 69 -22.34 1.41 -5.45
CA LEU A 69 -21.05 1.55 -6.14
C LEU A 69 -21.19 1.34 -7.65
N THR A 70 -22.03 0.39 -8.07
CA THR A 70 -22.28 0.11 -9.50
C THR A 70 -22.98 1.25 -10.24
N GLN A 71 -23.61 2.17 -9.51
CA GLN A 71 -24.38 3.31 -10.01
C GLN A 71 -23.60 4.62 -9.92
N ILE A 72 -22.48 4.64 -9.18
CA ILE A 72 -21.63 5.82 -8.99
C ILE A 72 -20.51 5.78 -10.02
N ALA A 73 -20.59 6.66 -11.02
CA ALA A 73 -19.50 6.86 -11.96
C ALA A 73 -18.38 7.69 -11.30
N GLY A 74 -17.12 7.24 -11.44
CA GLY A 74 -15.95 8.04 -11.07
C GLY A 74 -15.55 8.01 -9.60
N LEU A 75 -15.65 6.85 -8.93
CA LEU A 75 -15.06 6.69 -7.60
C LEU A 75 -13.54 6.88 -7.67
N GLU A 76 -13.04 7.90 -7.01
CA GLU A 76 -11.60 8.07 -6.79
C GLU A 76 -11.17 7.17 -5.65
N ASP A 77 -10.33 6.18 -5.95
CA ASP A 77 -9.78 5.28 -4.96
C ASP A 77 -8.25 5.40 -4.94
N TYR A 78 -7.67 5.03 -3.80
CA TYR A 78 -6.29 5.32 -3.45
C TYR A 78 -5.60 4.06 -2.93
N LEU A 79 -4.30 3.95 -3.20
CA LEU A 79 -3.47 2.85 -2.71
C LEU A 79 -3.35 2.90 -1.18
N ARG A 80 -3.55 1.77 -0.50
CA ARG A 80 -3.49 1.72 0.97
C ARG A 80 -2.08 1.70 1.53
N HIS A 81 -1.15 1.13 0.76
CA HIS A 81 0.26 0.94 1.08
C HIS A 81 1.13 1.61 0.02
N GLY A 82 2.38 1.92 0.40
CA GLY A 82 3.41 2.25 -0.58
C GLY A 82 3.92 0.96 -1.22
N TYR A 83 4.45 1.07 -2.42
CA TYR A 83 5.02 -0.05 -3.17
C TYR A 83 6.42 0.33 -3.65
N ALA A 84 7.38 -0.55 -3.45
CA ALA A 84 8.77 -0.32 -3.83
C ALA A 84 9.38 -1.56 -4.48
N ILE A 85 10.41 -1.35 -5.29
CA ILE A 85 11.28 -2.41 -5.78
C ILE A 85 12.54 -2.47 -4.94
N ARG A 86 12.94 -3.68 -4.56
CA ARG A 86 14.18 -3.96 -3.85
C ARG A 86 15.31 -4.22 -4.86
N LEU A 87 16.32 -3.36 -4.84
CA LEU A 87 17.48 -3.40 -5.73
C LEU A 87 18.73 -3.77 -4.94
N TRP A 88 19.57 -4.64 -5.51
CA TRP A 88 20.86 -4.97 -4.93
C TRP A 88 21.90 -3.95 -5.38
N GLU A 89 22.60 -3.33 -4.43
CA GLU A 89 23.71 -2.41 -4.68
C GLU A 89 25.05 -3.14 -4.51
N PRO A 90 25.80 -3.42 -5.60
CA PRO A 90 27.03 -4.21 -5.52
C PRO A 90 28.13 -3.54 -4.69
N TYR A 91 28.24 -2.20 -4.73
CA TYR A 91 29.33 -1.48 -4.07
C TYR A 91 29.21 -1.50 -2.54
N SER A 92 28.01 -1.24 -2.01
CA SER A 92 27.75 -1.25 -0.57
C SER A 92 27.35 -2.62 -0.04
N ARG A 93 27.11 -3.61 -0.93
CA ARG A 93 26.61 -4.95 -0.60
C ARG A 93 25.34 -4.92 0.26
N SER A 94 24.45 -3.99 -0.07
CA SER A 94 23.21 -3.77 0.65
C SER A 94 22.04 -3.71 -0.32
N TYR A 95 20.83 -3.90 0.22
CA TYR A 95 19.61 -3.65 -0.54
C TYR A 95 19.20 -2.19 -0.40
N THR A 96 18.87 -1.59 -1.53
CA THR A 96 18.24 -0.28 -1.64
C THR A 96 16.79 -0.47 -2.06
N TYR A 97 15.89 0.36 -1.53
CA TYR A 97 14.47 0.33 -1.88
C TYR A 97 14.14 1.56 -2.71
N PHE A 98 13.59 1.34 -3.90
CA PHE A 98 13.17 2.40 -4.79
C PHE A 98 11.65 2.48 -4.82
N SER A 99 11.09 3.63 -4.39
CA SER A 99 9.64 3.84 -4.32
C SER A 99 9.03 3.88 -5.73
N LEU A 100 8.08 2.97 -5.99
CA LEU A 100 7.32 2.91 -7.23
C LEU A 100 6.06 3.78 -7.14
N PHE A 101 5.27 3.59 -6.07
CA PHE A 101 4.04 4.31 -5.78
C PHE A 101 3.90 4.54 -4.28
N GLU A 102 3.40 5.71 -3.90
CA GLU A 102 3.23 6.08 -2.50
C GLU A 102 1.86 5.63 -1.96
N SER A 103 1.78 5.44 -0.65
CA SER A 103 0.49 5.25 0.01
C SER A 103 -0.38 6.49 -0.20
N GLY A 104 -1.63 6.30 -0.58
CA GLY A 104 -2.56 7.39 -0.88
C GLY A 104 -2.44 7.92 -2.31
N THR A 105 -1.64 7.31 -3.19
CA THR A 105 -1.67 7.61 -4.63
C THR A 105 -3.00 7.16 -5.23
N LYS A 106 -3.64 8.04 -6.01
CA LYS A 106 -4.87 7.73 -6.77
C LYS A 106 -4.57 6.71 -7.87
N TYR A 107 -5.47 5.75 -8.10
CA TYR A 107 -5.36 4.81 -9.20
C TYR A 107 -6.62 4.83 -10.10
N PRO A 108 -6.52 4.49 -11.40
CA PRO A 108 -5.34 4.03 -12.13
C PRO A 108 -4.23 5.10 -12.26
N CYS A 109 -2.96 4.66 -12.24
CA CYS A 109 -1.80 5.54 -12.34
C CYS A 109 -0.59 4.82 -12.94
N GLY A 110 0.35 5.59 -13.48
CA GLY A 110 1.62 5.08 -14.01
C GLY A 110 2.76 5.99 -13.62
N ARG A 111 3.98 5.46 -13.67
CA ARG A 111 5.17 6.30 -13.52
C ARG A 111 5.37 7.16 -14.77
N SER A 112 5.86 8.38 -14.59
CA SER A 112 6.17 9.29 -15.70
C SER A 112 7.41 8.87 -16.49
N GLU A 113 8.33 8.18 -15.83
CA GLU A 113 9.59 7.72 -16.42
C GLU A 113 9.80 6.24 -16.10
N PRO A 114 10.34 5.46 -17.07
CA PRO A 114 10.71 4.08 -16.84
C PRO A 114 11.85 3.98 -15.82
N LEU A 115 11.84 2.90 -15.05
CA LEU A 115 12.97 2.54 -14.20
C LEU A 115 14.04 1.87 -15.06
N MET A 116 15.22 2.48 -15.11
CA MET A 116 16.39 1.87 -15.75
C MET A 116 17.06 0.89 -14.79
N LEU A 117 17.30 -0.34 -15.26
CA LEU A 117 18.00 -1.37 -14.52
C LEU A 117 19.24 -1.81 -15.27
N GLN A 118 20.32 -1.96 -14.51
CA GLN A 118 21.62 -2.41 -14.99
C GLN A 118 21.85 -3.87 -14.58
N ALA A 119 22.77 -4.53 -15.28
CA ALA A 119 23.33 -5.78 -14.76
C ALA A 119 24.15 -5.47 -13.49
N ALA A 120 23.90 -6.22 -12.43
CA ALA A 120 24.63 -6.15 -11.17
C ALA A 120 25.95 -6.93 -11.21
N LEU A 121 26.12 -7.86 -12.16
CA LEU A 121 27.31 -8.68 -12.37
C LEU A 121 27.66 -8.77 -13.85
N GLU A 122 28.95 -8.92 -14.15
CA GLU A 122 29.41 -9.17 -15.51
C GLU A 122 28.94 -10.54 -15.99
N GLY A 123 28.36 -10.61 -17.19
CA GLY A 123 27.82 -11.85 -17.75
C GLY A 123 26.49 -12.29 -17.11
N GLN A 124 25.79 -11.41 -16.40
CA GLN A 124 24.49 -11.71 -15.83
C GLN A 124 23.47 -12.06 -16.93
N THR A 125 22.80 -13.21 -16.80
CA THR A 125 21.85 -13.71 -17.79
C THR A 125 20.39 -13.45 -17.41
N GLU A 126 20.13 -12.95 -16.20
CA GLU A 126 18.77 -12.65 -15.73
C GLU A 126 18.76 -11.51 -14.73
N ILE A 127 17.75 -10.65 -14.80
CA ILE A 127 17.47 -9.61 -13.80
C ILE A 127 16.10 -9.90 -13.18
N ARG A 128 16.07 -9.99 -11.85
CA ARG A 128 14.84 -10.24 -11.08
C ARG A 128 14.27 -8.93 -10.54
N LEU A 129 12.97 -8.75 -10.71
CA LEU A 129 12.19 -7.64 -10.16
C LEU A 129 11.50 -8.11 -8.87
N ASP A 130 12.09 -7.77 -7.73
CA ASP A 130 11.47 -8.01 -6.43
C ASP A 130 10.72 -6.74 -6.00
N ILE A 131 9.40 -6.78 -6.15
CA ILE A 131 8.51 -5.68 -5.74
C ILE A 131 7.77 -6.08 -4.48
N GLY A 132 7.56 -5.13 -3.58
CA GLY A 132 6.92 -5.36 -2.30
C GLY A 132 6.12 -4.16 -1.80
N GLU A 133 5.25 -4.45 -0.84
CA GLU A 133 4.56 -3.47 -0.02
C GLU A 133 5.56 -2.87 0.99
N VAL A 134 5.62 -1.54 1.04
CA VAL A 134 6.28 -0.78 2.10
C VAL A 134 5.19 -0.24 3.00
N ALA A 135 5.09 -0.81 4.20
CA ALA A 135 4.17 -0.33 5.21
C ALA A 135 4.91 0.49 6.26
N HIS A 136 4.46 1.74 6.46
CA HIS A 136 4.72 2.45 7.70
C HIS A 136 3.87 1.82 8.80
N VAL A 137 4.45 0.90 9.57
CA VAL A 137 3.77 0.37 10.75
C VAL A 137 3.88 1.44 11.82
N THR A 138 2.73 2.06 12.10
CA THR A 138 2.56 3.02 13.18
C THR A 138 1.93 2.26 14.34
N GLU A 139 2.74 1.51 15.08
CA GLU A 139 2.23 0.74 16.22
C GLU A 139 2.22 1.62 17.47
N ALA A 140 1.03 1.85 18.01
CA ALA A 140 0.87 2.38 19.35
C ALA A 140 0.62 1.19 20.27
N GLU A 141 1.67 0.73 20.95
CA GLU A 141 1.55 -0.36 21.91
C GLU A 141 0.81 0.17 23.15
N VAL A 142 -0.37 -0.37 23.41
CA VAL A 142 -1.20 -0.02 24.57
C VAL A 142 -1.12 -1.17 25.56
N THR A 143 -0.39 -0.94 26.65
CA THR A 143 -0.27 -1.89 27.75
C THR A 143 -1.22 -1.51 28.87
N TYR A 144 -1.78 -2.52 29.54
CA TYR A 144 -2.61 -2.35 30.74
C TYR A 144 -1.83 -2.87 31.93
N ASP A 145 -1.71 -2.05 32.98
CA ASP A 145 -1.19 -2.53 34.26
C ASP A 145 -2.22 -3.43 34.98
N ALA A 146 -1.80 -4.06 36.09
CA ALA A 146 -2.66 -4.93 36.90
C ALA A 146 -3.85 -4.19 37.55
N GLN A 147 -3.86 -2.86 37.50
CA GLN A 147 -4.91 -1.97 38.00
C GLN A 147 -5.80 -1.44 36.86
N GLY A 148 -5.57 -1.88 35.62
CA GLY A 148 -6.35 -1.50 34.43
C GLY A 148 -6.03 -0.11 33.88
N ARG A 149 -4.94 0.54 34.31
CA ARG A 149 -4.51 1.82 33.74
C ARG A 149 -3.82 1.56 32.41
N MET A 150 -4.19 2.38 31.44
CA MET A 150 -3.64 2.36 30.10
C MET A 150 -2.31 3.13 30.07
N SER A 151 -1.21 2.48 29.66
CA SER A 151 0.04 3.16 29.28
C SER A 151 0.31 2.96 27.79
N SER A 152 0.49 4.07 27.06
CA SER A 152 0.89 4.06 25.65
C SER A 152 2.41 4.19 25.55
N ALA A 153 3.09 3.20 24.95
CA ALA A 153 4.50 3.32 24.60
C ALA A 153 4.68 4.33 23.45
N PRO A 154 5.85 4.99 23.33
CA PRO A 154 6.14 5.87 22.19
C PRO A 154 6.05 5.08 20.88
N LEU A 155 5.48 5.73 19.86
CA LEU A 155 5.31 5.17 18.53
C LEU A 155 6.66 4.78 17.93
N ARG A 156 6.86 3.49 17.70
CA ARG A 156 8.00 3.00 16.92
C ARG A 156 7.57 2.96 15.46
N GLN A 157 8.08 3.88 14.66
CA GLN A 157 7.94 3.80 13.21
C GLN A 157 8.94 2.78 12.70
N GLN A 158 8.44 1.68 12.13
CA GLN A 158 9.26 0.71 11.42
C GLN A 158 8.70 0.57 10.01
N GLU A 159 9.55 0.78 9.01
CA GLU A 159 9.22 0.40 7.64
C GLU A 159 9.41 -1.11 7.51
N THR A 160 8.32 -1.80 7.21
CA THR A 160 8.36 -3.24 6.93
C THR A 160 8.16 -3.43 5.43
N TYR A 161 9.15 -4.05 4.78
CA TYR A 161 9.05 -4.47 3.40
C TYR A 161 8.48 -5.89 3.35
N ARG A 162 7.40 -6.06 2.61
CA ARG A 162 6.79 -7.36 2.35
C ARG A 162 6.76 -7.61 0.86
N SER A 163 7.60 -8.53 0.38
CA SER A 163 7.62 -8.90 -1.04
C SER A 163 6.26 -9.41 -1.50
N LEU A 164 5.85 -8.99 -2.69
CA LEU A 164 4.62 -9.37 -3.37
C LEU A 164 4.80 -10.57 -4.30
N GLU A 165 5.94 -11.27 -4.24
CA GLU A 165 6.21 -12.47 -5.02
C GLU A 165 5.18 -13.58 -4.72
N LEU A 166 4.02 -13.52 -5.39
CA LEU A 166 3.07 -14.61 -5.52
C LEU A 166 3.38 -15.36 -6.82
N ASN A 167 4.28 -16.33 -6.77
CA ASN A 167 4.32 -17.47 -7.69
C ASN A 167 4.39 -17.16 -9.21
N ARG A 168 4.80 -15.96 -9.65
CA ARG A 168 4.81 -15.54 -11.07
C ARG A 168 6.24 -15.35 -11.59
N GLU A 169 6.85 -16.45 -12.01
CA GLU A 169 8.24 -16.46 -12.49
C GLU A 169 8.48 -15.62 -13.77
N GLN A 170 7.48 -15.39 -14.61
CA GLN A 170 7.73 -14.79 -15.94
C GLN A 170 7.80 -13.25 -15.95
N VAL A 171 7.02 -12.54 -15.12
CA VAL A 171 7.05 -11.06 -15.12
C VAL A 171 8.18 -10.54 -14.23
N CYS A 172 8.46 -11.23 -13.14
CA CYS A 172 9.48 -10.85 -12.18
C CYS A 172 10.89 -11.27 -12.61
N MET A 173 11.09 -11.91 -13.76
CA MET A 173 12.40 -12.39 -14.21
C MET A 173 12.61 -12.12 -15.69
N ALA A 174 13.46 -11.15 -16.00
CA ALA A 174 13.85 -10.79 -17.35
C ALA A 174 15.13 -11.56 -17.73
N ARG A 175 15.04 -12.48 -18.70
CA ARG A 175 16.20 -13.19 -19.25
C ARG A 175 16.91 -12.33 -20.30
N LEU A 176 18.22 -12.27 -20.20
CA LEU A 176 19.10 -11.43 -21.01
C LEU A 176 19.85 -12.27 -22.03
N GLU A 177 19.60 -12.02 -23.31
CA GLU A 177 20.36 -12.59 -24.42
C GLU A 177 20.68 -11.46 -25.41
N PRO A 178 21.96 -11.06 -25.57
CA PRO A 178 23.17 -11.57 -24.93
C PRO A 178 23.29 -11.20 -23.44
N PRO A 179 24.21 -11.83 -22.66
CA PRO A 179 24.43 -11.51 -21.24
C PRO A 179 24.71 -10.02 -20.98
N GLY A 180 24.31 -9.56 -19.80
CA GLY A 180 24.49 -8.18 -19.34
C GLY A 180 25.95 -7.83 -19.05
N GLN A 181 26.27 -6.54 -19.21
CA GLN A 181 27.57 -5.95 -18.90
C GLN A 181 27.41 -4.97 -17.74
N LEU A 182 28.41 -4.90 -16.86
CA LEU A 182 28.39 -3.97 -15.73
C LEU A 182 28.38 -2.51 -16.17
N GLY A 183 27.57 -1.68 -15.48
CA GLY A 183 27.54 -0.24 -15.67
C GLY A 183 26.80 0.25 -16.92
N ILE A 184 26.11 -0.64 -17.63
CA ILE A 184 25.28 -0.31 -18.79
C ILE A 184 23.81 -0.59 -18.47
N ASP A 185 22.95 0.39 -18.74
CA ASP A 185 21.49 0.24 -18.67
C ASP A 185 21.04 -0.85 -19.63
N ARG A 186 20.39 -1.88 -19.08
CA ARG A 186 19.99 -3.05 -19.85
C ARG A 186 18.49 -3.17 -20.02
N LEU A 187 17.72 -2.84 -18.98
CA LEU A 187 16.26 -2.92 -19.03
C LEU A 187 15.65 -1.56 -18.71
N ALA A 188 14.63 -1.18 -19.49
CA ALA A 188 13.68 -0.14 -19.10
C ALA A 188 12.39 -0.83 -18.63
N VAL A 189 11.96 -0.50 -17.41
CA VAL A 189 10.75 -1.07 -16.81
C VAL A 189 9.74 0.03 -16.51
N GLU A 190 8.61 -0.02 -17.20
CA GLU A 190 7.47 0.84 -16.93
C GLU A 190 6.53 0.13 -15.96
N PHE A 191 6.11 0.84 -14.92
CA PHE A 191 5.16 0.33 -13.92
C PHE A 191 3.88 1.13 -13.95
N GLU A 192 2.75 0.41 -13.89
CA GLU A 192 1.42 0.99 -13.83
C GLU A 192 0.52 0.22 -12.87
N VAL A 193 -0.39 0.94 -12.22
CA VAL A 193 -1.52 0.39 -11.49
C VAL A 193 -2.78 0.60 -12.32
N THR A 194 -3.42 -0.50 -12.68
CA THR A 194 -4.68 -0.50 -13.44
C THR A 194 -5.88 -0.09 -12.58
N GLU A 195 -7.02 0.15 -13.22
CA GLU A 195 -8.31 0.44 -12.56
C GLU A 195 -8.78 -0.66 -11.59
N HIS A 196 -8.27 -1.88 -11.76
CA HIS A 196 -8.58 -3.02 -10.92
C HIS A 196 -7.58 -3.23 -9.77
N ARG A 197 -6.72 -2.24 -9.49
CA ARG A 197 -5.60 -2.33 -8.53
C ARG A 197 -4.62 -3.44 -8.87
N ILE A 198 -4.37 -3.70 -10.14
CA ILE A 198 -3.35 -4.66 -10.55
C ILE A 198 -2.11 -3.88 -10.95
N LEU A 199 -0.99 -4.16 -10.28
CA LEU A 199 0.33 -3.71 -10.68
C LEU A 199 0.75 -4.49 -11.92
N VAL A 200 1.02 -3.78 -12.99
CA VAL A 200 1.53 -4.33 -14.25
C VAL A 200 2.89 -3.71 -14.56
N ALA A 201 3.72 -4.45 -15.29
CA ALA A 201 4.98 -3.95 -15.80
C ALA A 201 5.16 -4.25 -17.28
N THR A 202 5.74 -3.30 -17.99
CA THR A 202 6.27 -3.48 -19.34
C THR A 202 7.80 -3.44 -19.25
N VAL A 203 8.45 -4.50 -19.71
CA VAL A 203 9.91 -4.66 -19.63
C VAL A 203 10.47 -4.65 -21.04
N GLN A 204 11.31 -3.67 -21.35
CA GLN A 204 12.02 -3.55 -22.61
C GLN A 204 13.51 -3.78 -22.40
N ASP A 205 14.10 -4.62 -23.25
CA ASP A 205 15.54 -4.79 -23.37
C ASP A 205 16.11 -3.67 -24.24
N LEU A 206 16.94 -2.81 -23.65
CA LEU A 206 17.53 -1.65 -24.31
C LEU A 206 18.62 -2.03 -25.31
N LEU A 207 19.28 -3.18 -25.12
CA LEU A 207 20.32 -3.62 -26.04
C LEU A 207 19.73 -4.20 -27.32
N THR A 208 18.70 -5.04 -27.19
CA THR A 208 18.07 -5.71 -28.35
C THR A 208 16.88 -4.94 -28.92
N GLY A 209 16.38 -3.95 -28.18
CA GLY A 209 15.16 -3.19 -28.49
C GLY A 209 13.86 -3.97 -28.28
N LYS A 210 13.93 -5.25 -27.84
CA LYS A 210 12.76 -6.12 -27.72
C LYS A 210 12.00 -5.86 -26.44
N VAL A 211 10.67 -5.90 -26.54
CA VAL A 211 9.79 -5.96 -25.35
C VAL A 211 9.77 -7.40 -24.87
N LEU A 212 10.32 -7.65 -23.67
CA LEU A 212 10.37 -8.98 -23.05
C LEU A 212 9.03 -9.33 -22.40
N VAL A 213 8.37 -8.34 -21.81
CA VAL A 213 7.07 -8.46 -21.17
C VAL A 213 6.27 -7.20 -21.49
N GLU A 214 5.04 -7.36 -21.98
CA GLU A 214 4.14 -6.24 -22.26
C GLU A 214 2.97 -6.26 -21.27
N ARG A 215 2.85 -5.22 -20.43
CA ARG A 215 1.81 -5.07 -19.40
C ARG A 215 1.57 -6.34 -18.58
N GLY A 216 2.63 -7.06 -18.24
CA GLY A 216 2.56 -8.30 -17.47
C GLY A 216 2.06 -8.04 -16.05
N ALA A 217 1.05 -8.78 -15.60
CA ALA A 217 0.50 -8.61 -14.25
C ALA A 217 1.42 -9.18 -13.18
N ILE A 218 1.88 -8.33 -12.27
CA ILE A 218 2.74 -8.70 -11.13
C ILE A 218 1.86 -9.18 -9.99
N ALA A 219 1.05 -8.28 -9.42
CA ALA A 219 0.25 -8.56 -8.23
C ALA A 219 -1.01 -7.69 -8.19
N LYS A 220 -2.02 -8.17 -7.46
CA LYS A 220 -3.16 -7.34 -7.06
C LYS A 220 -2.82 -6.63 -5.76
N LEU A 221 -2.96 -5.31 -5.77
CA LEU A 221 -2.60 -4.40 -4.70
C LEU A 221 -3.75 -4.26 -3.68
N SER A 222 -3.39 -3.97 -2.43
CA SER A 222 -4.31 -3.79 -1.31
C SER A 222 -4.53 -2.33 -0.91
#